data_AF-A0A6A7BLH7-F1
#
_entry.id   AF-A0A6A7BLH7-F1
#
_cell.length_a   1.000
_cell.length_b   1.000
_cell.length_c   1.000
_cell.angle_alpha   90.00
_cell.angle_beta   90.00
_cell.angle_gamma   90.00
#
_symmetry.space_group_name_H-M   'P 1'
#
loop_
_entity.id
_entity.type
_entity.pdbx_description
1 polymer ?
#
loop_
_entity_poly.entity_id
_entity_poly.type
_entity_poly.pdbx_seq_one_letter_code
_entity_poly.pdbx_strand_id
1 'polypeptide(L)' 'MPLQADDLLLSLQTSLRNALATFGPESTQYRSIKLMVDEHMAKLALEGLSIASSILEQKTQDRMQTD' A
#
# COMPACT_ATOMS: atom_id res chain seq x y z
N MET A 1 -8.17 11.80 -5.61
CA MET A 1 -9.16 10.75 -5.30
C MET A 1 -8.41 9.47 -4.99
N PRO A 2 -8.17 9.12 -3.72
CA PRO A 2 -7.41 7.92 -3.32
C PRO A 2 -8.19 6.60 -3.41
N LEU A 3 -9.45 6.63 -3.86
CA LEU A 3 -10.41 5.51 -3.84
C LEU A 3 -9.93 4.23 -4.54
N GLN A 4 -9.12 4.33 -5.59
CA GLN A 4 -8.71 3.16 -6.39
C GLN A 4 -7.73 2.22 -5.69
N ALA A 5 -6.84 2.76 -4.86
CA ALA A 5 -5.92 1.95 -4.07
C ALA A 5 -6.66 1.16 -2.98
N ASP A 6 -7.65 1.82 -2.36
CA ASP A 6 -8.49 1.20 -1.32
C ASP A 6 -9.34 0.06 -1.89
N ASP A 7 -9.91 0.23 -3.09
CA ASP A 7 -10.72 -0.79 -3.77
C ASP A 7 -9.90 -2.05 -4.15
N LEU A 8 -8.66 -1.85 -4.63
CA LEU A 8 -7.78 -2.96 -4.98
C LEU A 8 -7.32 -3.72 -3.73
N LEU A 9 -6.90 -2.99 -2.69
CA LEU A 9 -6.47 -3.59 -1.43
C LEU A 9 -7.60 -4.40 -0.78
N LEU A 10 -8.82 -3.85 -0.75
CA LEU A 10 -10.00 -4.54 -0.22
C LEU A 10 -10.30 -5.82 -1.00
N SER A 11 -10.19 -5.77 -2.34
CA SER A 11 -10.39 -6.93 -3.21
C SER A 11 -9.36 -8.03 -2.94
N LEU A 12 -8.07 -7.67 -2.81
CA LEU A 12 -6.99 -8.60 -2.52
C LEU A 12 -7.13 -9.23 -1.13
N GLN A 13 -7.48 -8.45 -0.11
CA GLN A 13 -7.72 -8.95 1.25
C GLN A 13 -8.92 -9.89 1.30
N THR A 14 -9.99 -9.58 0.58
CA THR A 14 -11.17 -10.46 0.45
C THR A 14 -10.79 -11.78 -0.21
N SER A 15 -10.03 -11.72 -1.31
CA SER A 15 -9.50 -12.90 -2.00
C SER A 15 -8.60 -13.74 -1.08
N LEU A 16 -7.75 -13.11 -0.28
CA LEU A 16 -6.86 -13.78 0.68
C LEU A 16 -7.65 -14.56 1.74
N ARG A 17 -8.69 -13.94 2.32
CA ARG A 17 -9.56 -14.59 3.30
C ARG A 17 -10.29 -15.79 2.69
N ASN A 18 -10.76 -15.63 1.45
CA ASN A 18 -11.46 -16.70 0.74
C ASN A 18 -10.52 -17.86 0.40
N ALA A 19 -9.28 -17.56 -0.02
CA ALA A 19 -8.25 -18.55 -0.29
C ALA A 19 -7.83 -19.30 0.98
N LEU A 20 -7.71 -18.59 2.12
CA LEU A 20 -7.43 -19.20 3.42
C LEU A 20 -8.53 -20.18 3.82
N ALA A 21 -9.79 -19.77 3.69
CA ALA A 21 -10.93 -20.60 4.06
C ALA A 21 -11.09 -21.84 3.16
N THR A 22 -10.77 -21.71 1.86
CA THR A 22 -10.95 -22.80 0.88
C THR A 22 -9.77 -23.76 0.82
N PHE A 23 -8.55 -23.24 0.80
CA PHE A 23 -7.33 -24.01 0.49
C PHE A 23 -6.37 -24.14 1.68
N GLY A 24 -6.54 -23.33 2.72
CA GLY A 24 -5.65 -23.30 3.88
C GLY A 24 -4.35 -22.51 3.67
N PRO A 25 -3.60 -22.27 4.76
CA PRO A 25 -2.43 -21.39 4.78
C PRO A 25 -1.21 -21.94 4.02
N GLU A 26 -1.15 -23.26 3.83
CA GLU A 26 -0.06 -23.92 3.12
C GLU A 26 -0.26 -23.98 1.60
N SER A 27 -1.45 -23.59 1.11
CA SER A 27 -1.75 -23.61 -0.30
C SER A 27 -0.94 -22.58 -1.08
N THR A 28 -0.53 -22.95 -2.29
CA THR A 28 0.12 -22.02 -3.23
C THR A 28 -0.78 -20.82 -3.53
N GLN A 29 -2.10 -21.02 -3.63
CA GLN A 29 -3.05 -19.94 -3.89
C GLN A 29 -3.05 -18.90 -2.76
N TYR A 30 -3.17 -19.35 -1.50
CA TYR A 30 -3.12 -18.45 -0.34
C TYR A 30 -1.79 -17.69 -0.28
N ARG A 31 -0.66 -18.41 -0.43
CA ARG A 31 0.68 -17.82 -0.36
C ARG A 31 0.91 -16.79 -1.46
N SER A 32 0.49 -17.07 -2.70
CA SER A 32 0.59 -16.13 -3.81
C SER A 32 -0.23 -14.86 -3.59
N ILE A 33 -1.48 -15.00 -3.11
CA ILE A 33 -2.32 -13.83 -2.83
C ILE A 33 -1.76 -13.02 -1.67
N LYS A 34 -1.21 -13.68 -0.64
CA LYS A 34 -0.56 -13.01 0.48
C LYS A 34 0.61 -12.13 0.03
N LEU A 35 1.47 -12.66 -0.86
CA LEU A 35 2.58 -11.89 -1.42
C LEU A 35 2.09 -10.65 -2.18
N MET A 36 1.00 -10.75 -2.95
CA MET A 36 0.42 -9.60 -3.66
C MET A 36 -0.10 -8.53 -2.69
N VAL A 37 -0.76 -8.94 -1.59
CA VAL A 37 -1.22 -8.01 -0.53
C VAL A 37 -0.02 -7.31 0.12
N ASP A 38 1.00 -8.09 0.51
CA ASP A 38 2.19 -7.56 1.18
C ASP A 38 2.95 -6.56 0.27
N GLU A 39 3.11 -6.89 -1.01
CA GLU A 39 3.74 -6.01 -2.00
C GLU A 39 2.93 -4.73 -2.20
N HIS A 40 1.61 -4.83 -2.31
CA HIS A 40 0.76 -3.65 -2.51
C HIS A 40 0.80 -2.71 -1.29
N MET A 41 0.73 -3.26 -0.08
CA MET A 41 0.89 -2.48 1.16
C MET A 41 2.26 -1.80 1.25
N ALA A 42 3.34 -2.50 0.86
CA ALA A 42 4.67 -1.92 0.83
C ALA A 42 4.78 -0.76 -0.15
N LYS A 43 4.15 -0.87 -1.34
CA LYS A 43 4.08 0.22 -2.32
C LYS A 43 3.32 1.43 -1.78
N LEU A 44 2.15 1.23 -1.17
CA LEU A 44 1.37 2.32 -0.57
C LEU A 44 2.15 3.02 0.56
N ALA A 45 2.85 2.26 1.39
CA ALA A 45 3.70 2.84 2.43
C ALA A 45 4.85 3.68 1.84
N LEU A 46 5.52 3.16 0.80
CA LEU A 46 6.60 3.87 0.12
C LEU A 46 6.11 5.15 -0.57
N GLU A 47 4.96 5.10 -1.24
CA GLU A 47 4.31 6.27 -1.83
C GLU A 47 3.96 7.31 -0.76
N GLY A 48 3.41 6.88 0.37
CA GLY A 48 3.13 7.75 1.51
C GLY A 48 4.38 8.45 2.07
N LEU A 49 5.50 7.72 2.19
CA LEU A 49 6.78 8.28 2.61
C LEU A 49 7.36 9.28 1.58
N SER A 50 7.26 8.98 0.28
CA SER A 50 7.71 9.86 -0.80
C SER A 50 6.95 11.19 -0.82
N ILE A 51 5.63 11.13 -0.64
CA ILE A 51 4.77 12.31 -0.52
C ILE A 51 5.16 13.14 0.70
N ALA A 52 5.38 12.50 1.85
CA ALA A 52 5.79 13.18 3.07
C ALA A 52 7.15 13.90 2.92
N SER A 53 8.12 13.28 2.24
CA SER A 53 9.42 13.91 1.95
C SER A 53 9.28 15.15 1.09
N SER A 54 8.48 15.07 0.03
CA SER A 54 8.25 16.18 -0.91
C SER A 54 7.62 17.40 -0.23
N ILE A 55 6.68 17.18 0.69
CA ILE A 55 6.03 18.25 1.47
C ILE A 55 7.02 18.94 2.41
N LEU A 56 7.94 18.18 3.02
CA LEU A 56 8.95 18.73 3.92
C LEU A 56 9.99 19.58 3.17
N GLU A 57 10.37 19.18 1.96
CA GLU A 57 11.28 19.96 1.10
C GLU A 57 10.66 21.31 0.70
N GLN A 58 9.41 21.33 0.25
CA GLN A 58 8.69 22.57 -0.09
C GLN A 58 8.58 23.52 1.12
N LYS A 59 8.25 22.98 2.30
CA LYS A 59 8.16 23.78 3.53
C LYS A 59 9.50 24.39 3.97
N THR A 60 10.61 23.74 3.63
CA THR A 60 11.96 24.22 3.97
C THR A 60 12.42 25.29 2.98
N GLN A 61 12.04 25.17 1.71
CA GLN A 61 12.36 26.16 0.67
C GLN A 61 11.56 27.46 0.82
N ASP A 62 10.26 27.40 1.14
CA ASP A 62 9.44 28.59 1.40
C ASP A 62 9.97 29.45 2.57
N ARG A 63 10.60 28.82 3.57
CA ARG A 63 11.18 29.51 4.72
C ARG A 63 12.49 30.23 4.43
N MET A 64 13.24 29.80 3.42
CA MET A 64 14.51 30.44 3.02
C MET A 64 14.30 31.61 2.04
N GLN A 65 13.07 31.83 1.55
CA GLN A 65 12.76 32.84 0.53
C GLN A 65 12.12 34.11 1.13
N THR A 66 11.92 34.16 2.45
CA THR A 66 11.29 35.28 3.18
C THR A 66 12.23 36.08 4.10
N ASP A 67 13.55 35.86 4.03
CA ASP A 67 14.60 36.67 4.69
C ASP A 67 15.45 37.39 3.64
#